data_AF-A0A7C9A3K4-F1
#
_entry.id   AF-A0A7C9A3K4-F1
#
_cell.length_a   1.000
_cell.length_b   1.000
_cell.length_c   1.000
_cell.angle_alpha   90.00
_cell.angle_beta   90.00
_cell.angle_gamma   90.00
#
_symmetry.space_group_name_H-M   'P 1'
#
loop_
_entity.id
_entity.type
_entity.pdbx_description
1 polymer ?
#
loop_
_entity_poly.entity_id
_entity_poly.type
_entity_poly.pdbx_seq_one_letter_code
_entity_poly.pdbx_strand_id
1 'polypeptide(L)'
;VSIYPVLSPPNLSPVQSNRVCNALALLQCVASHPDTRMLFLNAHIPLYLYPFLNTTSKSRPFEYLRLTSLGVIGALVKVDDSDVISFLLSTEIIPLCLRTMEMGSELSKTVATFIVQKILLDEVGLDYICTTAER
;
A
#
# COMPACT_ATOMS: atom_id res chain seq x y z
N VAL A 1 -12.60 -6.92 -1.08
CA VAL A 1 -13.98 -6.59 -1.51
C VAL A 1 -15.02 -6.82 -0.44
N SER A 2 -15.18 -8.03 0.12
CA SER A 2 -16.26 -8.32 1.10
C SER A 2 -16.22 -7.48 2.39
N ILE A 3 -15.06 -6.94 2.77
CA ILE A 3 -14.92 -6.04 3.92
C ILE A 3 -15.16 -4.56 3.60
N TYR A 4 -15.35 -4.16 2.34
CA TYR A 4 -15.57 -2.76 1.97
C TYR A 4 -16.74 -2.09 2.71
N PRO A 5 -17.90 -2.76 2.90
CA PRO A 5 -19.04 -2.15 3.60
C PRO A 5 -18.77 -1.81 5.07
N VAL A 6 -17.72 -2.38 5.69
CA VAL A 6 -17.36 -2.12 7.10
C VAL A 6 -16.16 -1.18 7.24
N LEU A 7 -15.66 -0.62 6.14
CA LEU A 7 -14.62 0.43 6.18
C LEU A 7 -15.22 1.80 6.51
N SER A 8 -16.43 2.08 6.01
CA SER A 8 -17.17 3.31 6.24
C SER A 8 -18.68 3.00 6.31
N PRO A 9 -19.35 3.16 7.48
CA PRO A 9 -18.77 3.53 8.76
C PRO A 9 -17.77 2.47 9.30
N PRO A 10 -16.81 2.86 10.15
CA PRO A 10 -15.68 2.00 10.53
C PRO A 10 -16.07 0.92 11.54
N ASN A 11 -16.64 -0.18 11.06
CA ASN A 11 -17.20 -1.28 11.85
C ASN A 11 -16.43 -2.62 11.66
N LEU A 12 -15.15 -2.56 11.27
CA LEU A 12 -14.32 -3.75 11.05
C LEU A 12 -14.01 -4.47 12.38
N SER A 13 -14.51 -5.70 12.51
CA SER A 13 -14.21 -6.55 13.68
C SER A 13 -12.80 -7.16 13.63
N PRO A 14 -12.22 -7.57 14.78
CA PRO A 14 -10.93 -8.26 14.82
C PRO A 14 -10.89 -9.54 13.97
N VAL A 15 -11.98 -10.33 13.97
CA VAL A 15 -12.07 -11.57 13.18
C VAL A 15 -12.06 -11.29 11.68
N GLN A 16 -12.79 -10.26 11.23
CA GLN A 16 -12.78 -9.85 9.82
C GLN A 16 -11.41 -9.33 9.41
N SER A 17 -10.77 -8.49 10.24
CA SER A 17 -9.41 -7.98 10.00
C SER A 17 -8.39 -9.11 9.87
N ASN A 18 -8.34 -10.05 10.82
CA ASN A 18 -7.44 -11.19 10.74
C ASN A 18 -7.66 -12.02 9.46
N ARG A 19 -8.92 -12.30 9.12
CA ARG A 19 -9.25 -13.08 7.92
C ARG A 19 -8.79 -12.39 6.63
N VAL A 20 -9.03 -11.10 6.49
CA VAL A 20 -8.57 -10.37 5.29
C VAL A 20 -7.05 -10.23 5.27
N CYS A 21 -6.39 -10.01 6.42
CA CYS A 21 -4.93 -9.92 6.49
C CYS A 21 -4.24 -11.23 6.09
N ASN A 22 -4.83 -12.38 6.39
CA ASN A 22 -4.33 -13.66 5.88
C ASN A 22 -4.39 -13.72 4.34
N ALA A 23 -5.46 -13.22 3.73
CA ALA A 23 -5.55 -13.13 2.27
C ALA A 23 -4.54 -12.12 1.70
N LEU A 24 -4.35 -10.97 2.36
CA LEU A 24 -3.35 -9.98 1.97
C LEU A 24 -1.92 -10.53 2.05
N ALA A 25 -1.61 -11.35 3.04
CA ALA A 25 -0.31 -12.02 3.13
C ALA A 25 -0.05 -12.95 1.93
N LEU A 26 -1.08 -13.66 1.45
CA LEU A 26 -0.97 -14.45 0.21
C LEU A 26 -0.76 -13.55 -1.01
N LEU A 27 -1.46 -12.41 -1.12
CA LEU A 27 -1.21 -11.44 -2.19
C LEU A 27 0.20 -10.84 -2.12
N GLN A 28 0.76 -10.66 -0.92
CA GLN A 28 2.15 -10.25 -0.74
C GLN A 28 3.12 -11.28 -1.31
N CYS A 29 2.86 -12.59 -1.14
CA CYS A 29 3.65 -13.64 -1.77
C CYS A 29 3.60 -13.56 -3.31
N VAL A 30 2.40 -13.35 -3.87
CA VAL A 30 2.22 -13.18 -5.33
C VAL A 30 2.95 -11.93 -5.86
N ALA A 31 2.89 -10.82 -5.13
CA ALA A 31 3.62 -9.59 -5.47
C ALA A 31 5.15 -9.76 -5.38
N SER A 32 5.63 -10.61 -4.47
CA SER A 32 7.07 -10.84 -4.27
C SER A 32 7.68 -11.74 -5.36
N HIS A 33 6.91 -12.69 -5.90
CA HIS A 33 7.43 -13.70 -6.81
C HIS A 33 7.66 -13.12 -8.22
N PRO A 34 8.86 -13.31 -8.83
CA PRO A 34 9.22 -12.69 -10.11
C PRO A 34 8.24 -13.03 -11.24
N ASP A 35 7.82 -14.28 -11.36
CA ASP A 35 6.95 -14.74 -12.45
C ASP A 35 5.51 -14.22 -12.36
N THR A 36 5.06 -13.79 -11.18
CA THR A 36 3.66 -13.36 -10.96
C THR A 36 3.52 -11.88 -10.68
N ARG A 37 4.60 -11.17 -10.33
CA ARG A 37 4.57 -9.75 -9.97
C ARG A 37 3.95 -8.88 -11.05
N MET A 38 4.44 -8.98 -12.29
CA MET A 38 3.93 -8.16 -13.38
C MET A 38 2.50 -8.56 -13.77
N LEU A 39 2.14 -9.84 -13.66
CA LEU A 39 0.76 -10.28 -13.84
C LEU A 39 -0.17 -9.68 -12.78
N PHE A 40 0.29 -9.61 -11.52
CA PHE A 40 -0.43 -9.00 -10.41
C PHE A 40 -0.62 -7.49 -10.61
N LEU A 41 0.43 -6.80 -11.07
CA LEU A 41 0.41 -5.37 -11.40
C LEU A 41 -0.54 -5.08 -12.57
N ASN A 42 -0.38 -5.82 -13.68
CA ASN A 42 -1.19 -5.67 -14.89
C ASN A 42 -2.67 -6.02 -14.66
N ALA A 43 -2.96 -6.90 -13.71
CA ALA A 43 -4.33 -7.19 -13.26
C ALA A 43 -4.92 -6.08 -12.37
N HIS A 44 -4.16 -5.01 -12.08
CA HIS A 44 -4.57 -3.88 -11.25
C HIS A 44 -5.05 -4.28 -9.84
N ILE A 45 -4.62 -5.46 -9.35
CA ILE A 45 -4.98 -5.95 -8.02
C ILE A 45 -4.55 -5.00 -6.88
N PRO A 46 -3.38 -4.32 -6.94
CA PRO A 46 -2.99 -3.36 -5.90
C PRO A 46 -4.04 -2.28 -5.63
N LEU A 47 -4.83 -1.85 -6.63
CA LEU A 47 -5.85 -0.81 -6.48
C LEU A 47 -6.95 -1.20 -5.48
N TYR A 48 -7.21 -2.50 -5.30
CA TYR A 48 -8.18 -2.99 -4.31
C TYR A 48 -7.71 -2.79 -2.86
N LEU A 49 -6.44 -2.44 -2.66
CA LEU A 49 -5.87 -2.17 -1.33
C LEU A 49 -5.98 -0.70 -0.93
N TYR A 50 -6.20 0.20 -1.89
CA TYR A 50 -6.20 1.64 -1.65
C TYR A 50 -7.34 2.08 -0.71
N PRO A 51 -8.56 1.51 -0.80
CA PRO A 51 -9.60 1.76 0.20
C PRO A 51 -9.18 1.39 1.62
N PHE A 52 -8.29 0.40 1.80
CA PHE A 52 -7.77 0.03 3.12
C PHE A 52 -6.77 1.05 3.65
N LEU A 53 -5.84 1.49 2.79
CA LEU A 53 -4.84 2.52 3.10
C LEU A 53 -5.48 3.88 3.41
N ASN A 54 -6.63 4.17 2.80
CA ASN A 54 -7.35 5.43 2.98
C ASN A 54 -8.12 5.51 4.32
N THR A 55 -8.23 4.41 5.08
CA THR A 55 -8.95 4.38 6.36
C THR A 55 -8.24 5.20 7.44
N THR A 56 -9.01 5.89 8.29
CA THR A 56 -8.48 6.78 9.34
C THR A 56 -8.69 6.28 10.77
N SER A 57 -9.50 5.23 10.96
CA SER A 57 -9.74 4.63 12.28
C SER A 57 -8.45 4.11 12.89
N LYS A 58 -8.14 4.53 14.12
CA LYS A 58 -6.95 4.12 14.89
C LYS A 58 -7.16 2.83 15.69
N SER A 59 -8.30 2.17 15.53
CA SER A 59 -8.54 0.89 16.20
C SER A 59 -7.59 -0.20 15.69
N ARG A 60 -7.25 -1.15 16.56
CA ARG A 60 -6.31 -2.24 16.26
C ARG A 60 -6.65 -3.02 14.97
N PRO A 61 -7.92 -3.36 14.67
CA PRO A 61 -8.27 -4.05 13.42
C PRO A 61 -7.93 -3.24 12.16
N PHE A 62 -8.07 -1.91 12.21
CA PHE A 62 -7.77 -1.02 11.09
C PHE A 62 -6.27 -0.74 10.95
N GLU A 63 -5.54 -0.54 12.06
CA GLU A 63 -4.07 -0.45 12.03
C GLU A 63 -3.44 -1.71 11.42
N TYR A 64 -3.91 -2.89 11.83
CA TYR A 64 -3.41 -4.14 11.28
C TYR A 64 -3.72 -4.29 9.78
N LEU A 65 -4.95 -3.94 9.37
CA LEU A 65 -5.36 -3.95 7.96
C LEU A 65 -4.47 -3.04 7.10
N ARG A 66 -4.18 -1.80 7.56
CA ARG A 66 -3.29 -0.87 6.85
C ARG A 66 -1.88 -1.40 6.77
N LEU A 67 -1.31 -1.88 7.88
CA LEU A 67 0.05 -2.43 7.91
C LEU A 67 0.20 -3.60 6.94
N THR A 68 -0.74 -4.55 6.92
CA THR A 68 -0.66 -5.69 5.99
C THR A 68 -0.84 -5.24 4.54
N SER A 69 -1.70 -4.26 4.27
CA SER A 69 -1.86 -3.68 2.93
C SER A 69 -0.59 -2.98 2.44
N LEU A 70 0.06 -2.20 3.30
CA LEU A 70 1.37 -1.59 3.02
C LEU A 70 2.44 -2.66 2.78
N GLY A 71 2.38 -3.80 3.46
CA GLY A 71 3.28 -4.93 3.22
C GLY A 71 3.22 -5.46 1.78
N VAL A 72 2.03 -5.49 1.17
CA VAL A 72 1.88 -5.87 -0.26
C VAL A 72 2.53 -4.84 -1.18
N ILE A 73 2.30 -3.54 -0.94
CA ILE A 73 2.92 -2.47 -1.74
C ILE A 73 4.44 -2.45 -1.54
N GLY A 74 4.90 -2.62 -0.31
CA GLY A 74 6.32 -2.73 0.05
C GLY A 74 7.01 -3.90 -0.67
N ALA A 75 6.32 -5.03 -0.86
CA ALA A 75 6.85 -6.14 -1.63
C ALA A 75 7.02 -5.83 -3.12
N LEU A 76 6.10 -5.04 -3.71
CA LEU A 76 6.20 -4.61 -5.10
C LEU A 76 7.42 -3.72 -5.34
N VAL A 77 7.64 -2.72 -4.49
CA VAL A 77 8.74 -1.74 -4.65
C VAL A 77 10.10 -2.27 -4.21
N LYS A 78 10.16 -3.43 -3.55
CA LYS A 78 11.42 -4.00 -3.04
C LYS A 78 12.41 -4.40 -4.15
N VAL A 79 11.90 -4.63 -5.36
CA VAL A 79 12.66 -5.21 -6.47
C VAL A 79 13.24 -4.21 -7.45
N ASP A 80 13.11 -2.91 -7.14
CA ASP A 80 13.74 -1.82 -7.89
C ASP A 80 13.39 -1.85 -9.40
N ASP A 81 12.10 -2.05 -9.68
CA ASP A 81 11.54 -2.14 -11.03
C ASP A 81 10.78 -0.85 -11.38
N SER A 82 11.26 -0.10 -12.36
CA SER A 82 10.71 1.20 -12.76
C SER A 82 9.28 1.11 -13.31
N ASP A 83 8.85 -0.04 -13.85
CA ASP A 83 7.46 -0.23 -14.30
C ASP A 83 6.50 -0.27 -13.10
N VAL A 84 6.95 -0.87 -11.98
CA VAL A 84 6.20 -0.85 -10.71
C VAL A 84 6.10 0.58 -10.19
N ILE A 85 7.20 1.34 -10.20
CA ILE A 85 7.20 2.73 -9.75
C ILE A 85 6.24 3.57 -10.61
N SER A 86 6.36 3.48 -11.94
CA SER A 86 5.51 4.20 -12.88
C SER A 86 4.02 3.89 -12.66
N PHE A 87 3.66 2.62 -12.45
CA PHE A 87 2.30 2.23 -12.10
C PHE A 87 1.83 2.92 -10.81
N LEU A 88 2.61 2.86 -9.74
CA LEU A 88 2.22 3.41 -8.43
C LEU A 88 2.09 4.94 -8.44
N LEU A 89 2.92 5.64 -9.23
CA LEU A 89 2.81 7.09 -9.43
C LEU A 89 1.50 7.45 -10.14
N SER A 90 1.08 6.65 -11.11
CA SER A 90 -0.18 6.87 -11.84
C SER A 90 -1.44 6.65 -10.99
N THR A 91 -1.31 6.06 -9.81
CA THR A 91 -2.44 5.63 -8.98
C THR A 91 -2.56 6.35 -7.64
N GLU A 92 -1.80 7.42 -7.39
CA GLU A 92 -1.81 8.22 -6.15
C GLU A 92 -1.31 7.47 -4.88
N ILE A 93 -0.27 6.64 -4.98
CA ILE A 93 0.30 5.98 -3.79
C ILE A 93 0.94 6.96 -2.79
N ILE A 94 1.52 8.07 -3.29
CA ILE A 94 2.33 8.99 -2.49
C ILE A 94 1.48 9.66 -1.40
N PRO A 95 0.33 10.31 -1.71
CA PRO A 95 -0.54 10.88 -0.68
C PRO A 95 -0.96 9.88 0.40
N LEU A 96 -1.21 8.62 0.03
CA LEU A 96 -1.57 7.56 0.98
C LEU A 96 -0.40 7.21 1.92
N CYS A 97 0.82 7.14 1.39
CA CYS A 97 2.02 6.90 2.19
C CYS A 97 2.31 8.08 3.12
N LEU A 98 2.26 9.32 2.63
CA LEU A 98 2.50 10.51 3.44
C LEU A 98 1.50 10.62 4.60
N ARG A 99 0.21 10.37 4.35
CA ARG A 99 -0.79 10.32 5.42
C ARG A 99 -0.49 9.23 6.46
N THR A 100 -0.04 8.06 6.00
CA THR A 100 0.35 6.97 6.91
C THR A 100 1.58 7.36 7.73
N MET A 101 2.59 8.01 7.13
CA MET A 101 3.78 8.51 7.82
C MET A 101 3.43 9.53 8.91
N GLU A 102 2.43 10.38 8.66
CA GLU A 102 1.95 11.35 9.64
C GLU A 102 1.18 10.68 10.79
N MET A 103 0.21 9.82 10.47
CA MET A 103 -0.85 9.41 11.41
C MET A 103 -0.82 7.94 11.86
N GLY A 104 -0.04 7.08 11.20
CA GLY A 104 -0.04 5.63 11.44
C GLY A 104 0.76 5.19 12.68
N SER A 105 0.63 3.91 13.04
CA SER A 105 1.52 3.25 14.00
C SER A 105 2.99 3.27 13.55
N GLU A 106 3.93 3.16 14.49
CA GLU A 106 5.38 3.16 14.22
C GLU A 106 5.76 2.21 13.06
N LEU A 107 5.28 0.97 13.10
CA LEU A 107 5.53 -0.01 12.03
C LEU A 107 4.95 0.44 10.68
N SER A 108 3.72 0.98 10.66
CA SER A 108 3.11 1.49 9.44
C SER A 108 3.89 2.68 8.87
N LYS A 109 4.39 3.57 9.74
CA LYS A 109 5.27 4.67 9.35
C LYS A 109 6.56 4.15 8.72
N THR A 110 7.21 3.16 9.33
CA THR A 110 8.43 2.56 8.78
C THR A 110 8.20 2.00 7.38
N VAL A 111 7.11 1.26 7.17
CA VAL A 111 6.81 0.67 5.84
C VAL A 111 6.43 1.74 4.82
N ALA A 112 5.62 2.74 5.20
CA ALA A 112 5.27 3.84 4.31
C ALA A 112 6.49 4.69 3.90
N THR A 113 7.37 5.01 4.85
CA THR A 113 8.64 5.69 4.57
C THR A 113 9.52 4.85 3.63
N PHE A 114 9.60 3.54 3.83
CA PHE A 114 10.33 2.64 2.94
C PHE A 114 9.77 2.67 1.50
N ILE A 115 8.44 2.69 1.34
CA ILE A 115 7.81 2.78 0.01
C ILE A 115 8.17 4.11 -0.67
N VAL A 116 8.04 5.23 0.05
CA VAL A 116 8.40 6.56 -0.48
C VAL A 116 9.89 6.63 -0.80
N GLN A 117 10.75 6.07 0.06
CA GLN A 117 12.18 5.99 -0.20
C GLN A 117 12.49 5.23 -1.49
N LYS A 118 11.82 4.09 -1.73
CA LYS A 118 12.02 3.31 -2.97
C LYS A 118 11.58 4.08 -4.21
N ILE A 119 10.47 4.82 -4.13
CA ILE A 119 10.03 5.71 -5.21
C ILE A 119 11.08 6.80 -5.47
N LEU A 120 11.61 7.45 -4.43
CA LEU A 120 12.61 8.51 -4.56
C LEU A 120 13.98 8.03 -5.07
N LEU A 121 14.29 6.73 -4.95
CA LEU A 121 15.52 6.15 -5.47
C LEU A 121 15.43 5.82 -6.97
N ASP A 122 14.23 5.79 -7.54
CA ASP A 122 13.99 5.63 -8.96
C ASP A 122 13.96 7.00 -9.65
N GLU A 123 14.57 7.12 -10.84
CA GLU A 123 14.66 8.40 -11.56
C GLU A 123 13.29 8.96 -11.94
N VAL A 124 12.35 8.11 -12.36
CA VAL A 124 10.98 8.52 -12.70
C VAL A 124 10.24 8.99 -11.45
N GLY A 125 10.42 8.30 -10.33
CA GLY A 125 9.84 8.68 -9.05
C GLY A 125 10.39 10.00 -8.50
N LEU A 126 11.70 10.22 -8.59
CA LEU A 126 12.33 11.47 -8.18
C LEU A 126 11.85 12.65 -9.02
N ASP A 127 11.86 12.52 -10.36
CA ASP A 127 11.40 13.57 -11.27
C ASP A 127 9.92 13.92 -11.03
N TYR A 128 9.07 12.90 -10.84
CA TYR A 128 7.65 13.09 -10.53
C TYR A 128 7.41 13.90 -9.26
N ILE A 129 8.18 13.63 -8.19
CA ILE A 129 8.05 14.34 -6.92
C ILE A 129 8.58 15.77 -7.06
N CYS A 130 9.69 15.96 -7.77
CA CYS A 130 10.30 17.27 -7.95
C CYS A 130 9.65 18.16 -9.03
N THR A 131 8.61 17.67 -9.73
CA THR A 131 7.96 18.42 -10.83
C THR A 131 7.32 19.75 -10.38
N THR A 132 6.76 19.80 -9.17
CA THR A 132 6.06 20.99 -8.65
C THR A 132 6.35 21.19 -7.16
N ALA A 133 6.51 22.44 -6.72
CA ALA A 133 6.75 22.76 -5.31
C ALA A 133 5.61 22.39 -4.34
N GLU A 134 4.40 22.14 -4.85
CA GLU A 134 3.21 21.77 -4.07
C GLU A 134 3.06 20.26 -3.82
N ARG A 135 3.92 19.43 -4.43
CA ARG A 135 3.95 17.97 -4.25
C ARG A 135 4.87 17.57 -3.11
#